data_AF-A0A353PH30-F1
#
_entry.id   AF-A0A353PH30-F1
#
_cell.length_a   1.000
_cell.length_b   1.000
_cell.length_c   1.000
_cell.angle_alpha   90.00
_cell.angle_beta   90.00
_cell.angle_gamma   90.00
#
_symmetry.space_group_name_H-M   'P 1'
#
loop_
_entity.id
_entity.type
_entity.pdbx_description
1 polymer ?
#
loop_
_entity_poly.entity_id
_entity_poly.type
_entity_poly.pdbx_seq_one_letter_code
_entity_poly.pdbx_strand_id
1 'polypeptide(L)'
;HDFHKQRLITASAADTLLTEDFHINWPEGAKVRVLPNSVTRGEHGDPRSGPPTVIGEDDGRPIYRFSTDSPLRSTAGDLEAMALYAGMGIDRIDSIMGAAERVGRIAAEAEALLAVDASPPAGSGRMSSSPPQRPSRVAQEALIATLNELLEAERAGARVALQTLKEAPATLLSLMRTIQHDEARWCALLVQAIQHLGGKPSRRTGSFYAKAMAIEDLPARLVFLNHGQRWVLRRLRAILPQVDDPHLQAGLQAMRTAHEDNVERLAARIDAQNAD
;
A
#
# COMPACT_ATOMS: atom_id res chain seq x y z
N HIS A 1 -12.25 3.87 -19.70
CA HIS A 1 -12.55 5.00 -20.60
C HIS A 1 -12.85 6.27 -19.80
N ASP A 2 -12.67 7.48 -20.34
CA ASP A 2 -13.01 8.73 -19.63
C ASP A 2 -14.53 8.91 -19.45
N PHE A 3 -15.33 8.48 -20.45
CA PHE A 3 -16.79 8.34 -20.33
C PHE A 3 -17.22 7.59 -19.05
N HIS A 4 -16.68 6.39 -18.82
CA HIS A 4 -17.05 5.57 -17.67
C HIS A 4 -16.60 6.22 -16.36
N LYS A 5 -15.39 6.80 -16.31
CA LYS A 5 -14.94 7.55 -15.13
C LYS A 5 -15.85 8.73 -14.80
N GLN A 6 -16.31 9.48 -15.81
CA GLN A 6 -17.20 10.62 -15.60
C GLN A 6 -18.54 10.16 -15.04
N ARG A 7 -19.11 9.07 -15.58
CA ARG A 7 -20.32 8.44 -15.05
C ARG A 7 -20.15 8.03 -13.59
N LEU A 8 -18.97 7.55 -13.21
CA LEU A 8 -18.70 7.15 -11.84
C LEU A 8 -18.71 8.32 -10.85
N ILE A 9 -18.08 9.46 -11.17
CA ILE A 9 -18.08 10.63 -10.26
C ILE A 9 -19.49 11.21 -10.10
N THR A 10 -20.31 11.15 -11.14
CA THR A 10 -21.65 11.75 -11.12
C THR A 10 -22.71 10.88 -10.45
N ALA A 11 -22.38 9.62 -10.15
CA ALA A 11 -23.30 8.65 -9.59
C ALA A 11 -23.08 8.44 -8.10
N SER A 12 -24.11 7.96 -7.42
CA SER A 12 -24.09 7.52 -6.03
C SER A 12 -24.25 6.00 -5.93
N ALA A 13 -24.02 5.45 -4.73
CA ALA A 13 -24.23 4.03 -4.49
C ALA A 13 -25.69 3.61 -4.70
N ALA A 14 -26.63 4.52 -4.44
CA ALA A 14 -28.07 4.30 -4.63
C ALA A 14 -28.46 4.16 -6.12
N ASP A 15 -27.65 4.73 -7.02
CA ASP A 15 -27.89 4.60 -8.46
C ASP A 15 -27.47 3.22 -8.98
N THR A 16 -26.60 2.49 -8.26
CA THR A 16 -26.10 1.19 -8.73
C THR A 16 -27.16 0.09 -8.58
N LEU A 17 -27.22 -0.81 -9.56
CA LEU A 17 -28.11 -1.97 -9.52
C LEU A 17 -27.35 -3.28 -9.76
N LEU A 18 -27.91 -4.38 -9.27
CA LEU A 18 -27.39 -5.72 -9.45
C LEU A 18 -28.23 -6.43 -10.54
N THR A 19 -27.60 -6.84 -11.63
CA THR A 19 -28.29 -7.39 -12.83
C THR A 19 -27.60 -8.65 -13.38
N GLU A 20 -28.36 -9.44 -14.13
CA GLU A 20 -27.90 -10.59 -14.93
C GLU A 20 -27.87 -10.27 -16.44
N ASP A 21 -28.20 -9.04 -16.84
CA ASP A 21 -28.32 -8.64 -18.25
C ASP A 21 -26.98 -8.79 -18.98
N PHE A 22 -25.86 -8.47 -18.31
CA PHE A 22 -24.51 -8.66 -18.82
C PHE A 22 -24.00 -10.06 -18.45
N HIS A 23 -24.04 -11.00 -19.40
CA HIS A 23 -23.81 -12.42 -19.17
C HIS A 23 -22.83 -13.06 -20.17
N ILE A 24 -22.55 -12.43 -21.32
CA ILE A 24 -21.60 -12.98 -22.28
C ILE A 24 -20.20 -12.92 -21.65
N ASN A 25 -19.49 -14.06 -21.67
CA ASN A 25 -18.18 -14.29 -21.04
C ASN A 25 -18.20 -14.32 -19.50
N TRP A 26 -19.36 -14.56 -18.89
CA TRP A 26 -19.55 -14.61 -17.44
C TRP A 26 -20.28 -15.91 -17.01
N PRO A 27 -20.06 -16.41 -15.79
CA PRO A 27 -20.77 -17.61 -15.32
C PRO A 27 -22.30 -17.44 -15.35
N GLU A 28 -23.01 -18.51 -15.69
CA GLU A 28 -24.47 -18.50 -15.75
C GLU A 28 -25.10 -18.17 -14.38
N GLY A 29 -26.09 -17.28 -14.38
CA GLY A 29 -26.78 -16.80 -13.17
C GLY A 29 -25.93 -15.88 -12.27
N ALA A 30 -24.68 -15.59 -12.64
CA ALA A 30 -23.84 -14.67 -11.87
C ALA A 30 -24.22 -13.21 -12.16
N LYS A 31 -24.47 -12.46 -11.10
CA LYS A 31 -24.86 -11.05 -11.20
C LYS A 31 -23.65 -10.13 -11.25
N VAL A 32 -23.82 -9.01 -11.94
CA VAL A 32 -22.88 -7.88 -11.95
C VAL A 32 -23.54 -6.64 -11.38
N ARG A 33 -22.73 -5.76 -10.77
CA ARG A 33 -23.20 -4.46 -10.30
C ARG A 33 -22.72 -3.35 -11.22
N VAL A 34 -23.66 -2.60 -11.77
CA VAL A 34 -23.41 -1.59 -12.81
C VAL A 34 -24.22 -0.32 -12.53
N LEU A 35 -23.85 0.75 -13.21
CA LEU A 35 -24.71 1.92 -13.36
C LEU A 35 -25.84 1.64 -14.38
N PRO A 36 -27.04 2.19 -14.16
CA PRO A 36 -28.14 2.07 -15.10
C PRO A 36 -27.80 2.69 -16.45
N ASN A 37 -28.16 1.98 -17.49
CA ASN A 37 -28.05 2.35 -18.91
C ASN A 37 -29.20 1.74 -19.72
N SER A 38 -29.22 2.00 -21.02
CA SER A 38 -30.24 1.47 -21.94
C SER A 38 -30.42 -0.05 -21.86
N VAL A 39 -29.34 -0.80 -21.67
CA VAL A 39 -29.38 -2.27 -21.49
C VAL A 39 -30.14 -2.66 -20.24
N THR A 40 -29.80 -2.10 -19.08
CA THR A 40 -30.48 -2.42 -17.81
C THR A 40 -31.93 -1.93 -17.73
N ARG A 41 -32.33 -1.02 -18.63
CA ARG A 41 -33.72 -0.56 -18.76
C ARG A 41 -34.56 -1.43 -19.71
N GLY A 42 -33.96 -2.47 -20.31
CA GLY A 42 -34.64 -3.37 -21.23
C GLY A 42 -34.90 -2.77 -22.62
N GLU A 43 -34.24 -1.66 -22.97
CA GLU A 43 -34.44 -0.97 -24.27
C GLU A 43 -33.89 -1.78 -25.45
N HIS A 44 -33.11 -2.83 -25.19
CA HIS A 44 -32.50 -3.71 -26.19
C HIS A 44 -33.12 -5.11 -26.25
N GLY A 45 -34.30 -5.30 -25.66
CA GLY A 45 -35.01 -6.58 -25.65
C GLY A 45 -34.48 -7.55 -24.60
N ASP A 46 -34.91 -8.82 -24.70
CA ASP A 46 -34.48 -9.87 -23.77
C ASP A 46 -32.99 -10.21 -23.99
N PRO A 47 -32.12 -10.02 -22.97
CA PRO A 47 -30.69 -10.30 -23.05
C PRO A 47 -30.34 -11.71 -23.50
N ARG A 48 -31.22 -12.69 -23.24
CA ARG A 48 -31.02 -14.10 -23.59
C ARG A 48 -31.56 -14.47 -24.97
N SER A 49 -32.13 -13.51 -25.68
CA SER A 49 -32.79 -13.71 -26.97
C SER A 49 -32.05 -13.02 -28.11
N GLY A 50 -32.14 -13.62 -29.30
CA GLY A 50 -31.60 -13.05 -30.53
C GLY A 50 -30.10 -13.28 -30.75
N PRO A 51 -29.58 -12.89 -31.92
CA PRO A 51 -28.17 -13.05 -32.26
C PRO A 51 -27.28 -12.01 -31.53
N PRO A 52 -26.00 -12.33 -31.25
CA PRO A 52 -25.06 -11.37 -30.70
C PRO A 52 -24.96 -10.11 -31.58
N THR A 53 -25.06 -8.94 -30.96
CA THR A 53 -24.94 -7.65 -31.67
C THR A 53 -23.64 -6.97 -31.26
N VAL A 54 -22.81 -6.61 -32.24
CA VAL A 54 -21.60 -5.82 -31.99
C VAL A 54 -21.98 -4.37 -31.72
N ILE A 55 -21.50 -3.81 -30.60
CA ILE A 55 -21.76 -2.41 -30.19
C ILE A 55 -20.48 -1.57 -30.14
N GLY A 56 -19.32 -2.20 -30.24
CA GLY A 56 -18.04 -1.49 -30.23
C GLY A 56 -16.87 -2.40 -30.56
N GLU A 57 -15.67 -1.88 -30.39
CA GLU A 57 -14.42 -2.62 -30.51
C GLU A 57 -13.41 -2.20 -29.43
N ASP A 58 -12.50 -3.10 -29.10
CA ASP A 58 -11.33 -2.84 -28.27
C ASP A 58 -10.10 -3.56 -28.84
N ASP A 59 -9.09 -2.80 -29.27
CA ASP A 59 -7.84 -3.33 -29.85
C ASP A 59 -8.09 -4.36 -30.98
N GLY A 60 -9.04 -4.04 -31.87
CA GLY A 60 -9.46 -4.89 -33.00
C GLY A 60 -10.35 -6.08 -32.62
N ARG A 61 -10.76 -6.22 -31.35
CA ARG A 61 -11.71 -7.25 -30.90
C ARG A 61 -13.12 -6.68 -30.83
N PRO A 62 -14.15 -7.36 -31.38
CA PRO A 62 -15.52 -6.89 -31.28
C PRO A 62 -16.04 -6.97 -29.85
N ILE A 63 -16.75 -5.93 -29.43
CA ILE A 63 -17.49 -5.87 -28.17
C ILE A 63 -18.96 -6.12 -28.47
N TYR A 64 -19.55 -7.07 -27.76
CA TYR A 64 -20.95 -7.46 -27.95
C TYR A 64 -21.85 -6.84 -26.90
N ARG A 65 -23.07 -6.46 -27.29
CA ARG A 65 -24.13 -6.11 -26.36
C ARG A 65 -24.36 -7.29 -25.40
N PHE A 66 -24.62 -6.98 -24.13
CA PHE A 66 -24.77 -7.96 -23.05
C PHE A 66 -23.47 -8.69 -22.64
N SER A 67 -22.30 -8.27 -23.11
CA SER A 67 -21.03 -8.77 -22.58
C SER A 67 -20.60 -8.07 -21.31
N THR A 68 -19.77 -8.76 -20.53
CA THR A 68 -19.11 -8.19 -19.35
C THR A 68 -17.92 -7.30 -19.69
N ASP A 69 -17.73 -6.96 -20.96
CA ASP A 69 -16.67 -6.04 -21.36
C ASP A 69 -17.04 -4.62 -20.90
N SER A 70 -16.10 -3.98 -20.22
CA SER A 70 -16.24 -2.62 -19.73
C SER A 70 -15.43 -1.64 -20.59
N PRO A 71 -15.83 -0.36 -20.66
CA PRO A 71 -15.10 0.61 -21.47
C PRO A 71 -13.64 0.78 -21.02
N LEU A 72 -12.68 0.31 -21.82
CA LEU A 72 -11.25 0.52 -21.62
C LEU A 72 -10.78 1.85 -22.25
N ARG A 73 -9.48 2.12 -22.28
CA ARG A 73 -8.96 3.37 -22.88
C ARG A 73 -9.05 3.35 -24.40
N SER A 74 -8.85 2.18 -24.99
CA SER A 74 -8.85 1.90 -26.43
C SER A 74 -10.25 1.66 -27.00
N THR A 75 -11.25 1.47 -26.15
CA THR A 75 -12.59 1.07 -26.59
C THR A 75 -13.28 2.18 -27.37
N ALA A 76 -13.87 1.82 -28.51
CA ALA A 76 -14.67 2.69 -29.36
C ALA A 76 -16.05 2.08 -29.63
N GLY A 77 -17.03 2.92 -29.98
CA GLY A 77 -18.42 2.52 -30.25
C GLY A 77 -19.42 3.03 -29.20
N ASP A 78 -20.48 2.27 -28.97
CA ASP A 78 -21.54 2.60 -28.01
C ASP A 78 -21.13 2.21 -26.58
N LEU A 79 -20.41 3.13 -25.94
CA LEU A 79 -19.94 2.96 -24.55
C LEU A 79 -21.08 2.99 -23.53
N GLU A 80 -22.24 3.58 -23.86
CA GLU A 80 -23.38 3.67 -22.94
C GLU A 80 -24.00 2.29 -22.71
N ALA A 81 -24.12 1.49 -23.78
CA ALA A 81 -24.66 0.14 -23.74
C ALA A 81 -23.71 -0.95 -23.19
N MET A 82 -22.50 -0.59 -22.76
CA MET A 82 -21.53 -1.53 -22.18
C MET A 82 -21.75 -1.75 -20.67
N ALA A 83 -21.06 -2.73 -20.07
CA ALA A 83 -21.11 -2.97 -18.64
C ALA A 83 -20.39 -1.85 -17.86
N LEU A 84 -21.15 -0.83 -17.43
CA LEU A 84 -20.64 0.29 -16.63
C LEU A 84 -20.50 -0.09 -15.15
N TYR A 85 -19.53 -0.95 -14.83
CA TYR A 85 -19.31 -1.44 -13.48
C TYR A 85 -19.19 -0.32 -12.45
N ALA A 86 -19.93 -0.46 -11.35
CA ALA A 86 -19.92 0.45 -10.22
C ALA A 86 -20.29 -0.30 -8.94
N GLY A 87 -19.45 -0.19 -7.92
CA GLY A 87 -19.73 -0.76 -6.60
C GLY A 87 -20.42 0.23 -5.67
N MET A 88 -20.89 -0.26 -4.52
CA MET A 88 -21.47 0.59 -3.46
C MET A 88 -20.45 1.56 -2.82
N GLY A 89 -19.15 1.37 -3.06
CA GLY A 89 -18.12 2.28 -2.57
C GLY A 89 -17.98 3.57 -3.38
N ILE A 90 -18.76 3.75 -4.44
CA ILE A 90 -18.65 4.87 -5.38
C ILE A 90 -18.86 6.25 -4.73
N ASP A 91 -19.65 6.33 -3.65
CA ASP A 91 -19.88 7.57 -2.89
C ASP A 91 -18.58 8.17 -2.30
N ARG A 92 -17.51 7.37 -2.19
CA ARG A 92 -16.21 7.81 -1.68
C ARG A 92 -15.31 8.39 -2.79
N ILE A 93 -15.77 8.41 -4.03
CA ILE A 93 -15.02 8.86 -5.20
C ILE A 93 -15.65 10.17 -5.70
N ASP A 94 -15.02 11.28 -5.34
CA ASP A 94 -15.48 12.64 -5.66
C ASP A 94 -14.75 13.28 -6.86
N SER A 95 -13.69 12.64 -7.36
CA SER A 95 -12.79 13.23 -8.35
C SER A 95 -12.02 12.18 -9.15
N ILE A 96 -11.73 12.50 -10.42
CA ILE A 96 -10.74 11.79 -11.23
C ILE A 96 -9.40 12.49 -11.00
N MET A 97 -8.45 11.77 -10.42
CA MET A 97 -7.10 12.30 -10.22
C MET A 97 -6.03 11.31 -10.64
N GLY A 98 -4.84 11.83 -10.92
CA GLY A 98 -3.67 11.00 -11.20
C GLY A 98 -3.23 10.23 -9.95
N ALA A 99 -2.64 9.05 -10.13
CA ALA A 99 -2.15 8.26 -9.00
C ALA A 99 -1.11 9.01 -8.16
N ALA A 100 -0.20 9.74 -8.81
CA ALA A 100 0.81 10.55 -8.13
C ALA A 100 0.17 11.66 -7.27
N GLU A 101 -0.84 12.33 -7.82
CA GLU A 101 -1.59 13.37 -7.12
C GLU A 101 -2.37 12.80 -5.93
N ARG A 102 -3.03 11.64 -6.09
CA ARG A 102 -3.72 10.94 -5.01
C ARG A 102 -2.78 10.61 -3.86
N VAL A 103 -1.62 10.04 -4.18
CA VAL A 103 -0.61 9.69 -3.17
C VAL A 103 -0.08 10.93 -2.48
N GLY A 104 0.16 12.00 -3.23
CA GLY A 104 0.57 13.29 -2.67
C GLY A 104 -0.47 13.86 -1.69
N ARG A 105 -1.76 13.80 -2.06
CA ARG A 105 -2.85 14.26 -1.20
C ARG A 105 -2.96 13.44 0.08
N ILE A 106 -2.88 12.11 -0.02
CA ILE A 106 -2.90 11.21 1.14
C ILE A 106 -1.73 11.51 2.08
N ALA A 107 -0.53 11.73 1.54
CA ALA A 107 0.64 12.07 2.35
C ALA A 107 0.43 13.43 3.06
N ALA A 108 -0.04 14.45 2.35
CA ALA A 108 -0.28 15.77 2.92
C ALA A 108 -1.40 15.77 4.00
N GLU A 109 -2.49 15.04 3.76
CA GLU A 109 -3.57 14.85 4.73
C GLU A 109 -3.06 14.15 5.99
N ALA A 110 -2.23 13.10 5.85
CA ALA A 110 -1.62 12.40 6.97
C ALA A 110 -0.65 13.29 7.76
N GLU A 111 0.18 14.09 7.07
CA GLU A 111 1.07 15.07 7.71
C GLU A 111 0.28 16.10 8.52
N ALA A 112 -0.82 16.62 7.97
CA ALA A 112 -1.68 17.57 8.66
C ALA A 112 -2.32 16.99 9.93
N LEU A 113 -2.81 15.74 9.87
CA LEU A 113 -3.40 15.07 11.04
C LEU A 113 -2.37 14.81 12.15
N LEU A 114 -1.15 14.41 11.78
CA LEU A 114 -0.05 14.24 12.74
C LEU A 114 0.39 15.58 13.37
N ALA A 115 0.28 16.68 12.64
CA ALA A 115 0.59 18.01 13.16
C ALA A 115 -0.48 18.53 14.15
N VAL A 116 -1.74 18.12 14.01
CA VAL A 116 -2.83 18.51 14.93
C VAL A 116 -2.71 17.82 16.29
N ASP A 117 -2.30 16.55 16.32
CA ASP A 117 -2.00 15.79 17.55
C ASP A 117 -0.74 16.29 18.29
N ALA A 118 0.08 17.12 17.64
CA ALA A 118 1.32 17.66 18.18
C ALA A 118 1.15 19.02 18.88
N SER A 119 -0.08 19.52 19.11
CA SER A 119 -0.27 20.77 19.87
C SER A 119 0.02 20.57 21.36
N PRO A 120 1.03 21.24 21.95
CA PRO A 120 1.36 21.09 23.36
C PRO A 120 0.40 21.92 24.24
N PRO A 121 0.16 21.53 25.51
CA PRO A 121 -0.47 22.43 26.47
C PRO A 121 0.47 23.62 26.71
N ALA A 122 -0.09 24.83 26.67
CA ALA A 122 0.65 26.06 26.93
C ALA A 122 1.18 26.05 28.38
N GLY A 123 2.50 25.97 28.53
CA GLY A 123 3.19 25.99 29.81
C GLY A 123 4.46 26.85 29.74
N SER A 124 4.37 28.04 30.32
CA SER A 124 5.45 29.01 30.49
C SER A 124 6.60 28.45 31.35
N GLY A 125 7.82 28.45 30.82
CA GLY A 125 9.05 28.25 31.58
C GLY A 125 10.27 28.78 30.83
N ARG A 126 10.80 29.93 31.26
CA ARG A 126 12.10 30.47 30.80
C ARG A 126 13.24 29.63 31.37
N MET A 127 14.23 29.26 30.55
CA MET A 127 15.65 29.70 30.66
C MET A 127 16.59 28.88 29.75
N SER A 128 17.31 29.62 28.90
CA SER A 128 18.69 29.42 28.42
C SER A 128 19.17 28.05 27.92
N SER A 129 19.35 27.93 26.60
CA SER A 129 20.56 27.35 26.00
C SER A 129 20.72 27.82 24.55
N SER A 130 21.98 27.84 24.09
CA SER A 130 22.50 28.30 22.80
C SER A 130 21.65 27.93 21.56
N PRO A 131 21.72 28.69 20.45
CA PRO A 131 21.00 28.34 19.23
C PRO A 131 21.43 26.95 18.71
N PRO A 132 20.52 26.14 18.14
CA PRO A 132 20.86 24.82 17.62
C PRO A 132 21.92 24.97 16.53
N GLN A 133 23.09 24.35 16.74
CA GLN A 133 24.13 24.25 15.72
C GLN A 133 23.57 23.38 14.60
N ARG A 134 23.49 23.92 13.36
CA ARG A 134 23.16 23.09 12.20
C ARG A 134 24.15 21.92 12.13
N PRO A 135 23.69 20.68 11.91
CA PRO A 135 24.58 19.55 11.76
C PRO A 135 25.58 19.82 10.64
N SER A 136 26.83 19.44 10.86
CA SER A 136 27.86 19.58 9.83
C SER A 136 27.46 18.75 8.60
N ARG A 137 27.84 19.22 7.41
CA ARG A 137 27.55 18.51 6.15
C ARG A 137 28.01 17.05 6.19
N VAL A 138 29.14 16.77 6.83
CA VAL A 138 29.69 15.42 7.00
C VAL A 138 28.77 14.55 7.88
N ALA A 139 28.24 15.10 8.98
CA ALA A 139 27.30 14.38 9.85
C ALA A 139 25.98 14.09 9.13
N GLN A 140 25.48 15.03 8.33
CA GLN A 140 24.27 14.85 7.53
C GLN A 140 24.45 13.77 6.45
N GLU A 141 25.57 13.78 5.73
CA GLU A 141 25.89 12.75 4.73
C GLU A 141 26.01 11.35 5.37
N ALA A 142 26.62 11.25 6.56
CA ALA A 142 26.71 9.99 7.32
C ALA A 142 25.35 9.49 7.83
N LEU A 143 24.47 10.39 8.28
CA LEU A 143 23.11 10.06 8.67
C LEU A 143 22.31 9.54 7.47
N ILE A 144 22.36 10.24 6.34
CA ILE A 144 21.70 9.81 5.09
C ILE A 144 22.19 8.43 4.64
N ALA A 145 23.50 8.16 4.72
CA ALA A 145 24.05 6.85 4.39
C ALA A 145 23.48 5.76 5.31
N THR A 146 23.39 6.03 6.61
CA THR A 146 22.82 5.09 7.58
C THR A 146 21.32 4.85 7.37
N LEU A 147 20.55 5.90 7.07
CA LEU A 147 19.13 5.77 6.76
C LEU A 147 18.91 4.95 5.47
N ASN A 148 19.82 5.07 4.49
CA ASN A 148 19.78 4.23 3.29
C ASN A 148 20.06 2.76 3.60
N GLU A 149 21.02 2.44 4.48
CA GLU A 149 21.24 1.06 4.93
C GLU A 149 20.00 0.47 5.60
N LEU A 150 19.35 1.26 6.48
CA LEU A 150 18.08 0.88 7.10
C LEU A 150 17.00 0.66 6.05
N LEU A 151 16.86 1.56 5.07
CA LEU A 151 15.87 1.44 4.00
C LEU A 151 16.07 0.15 3.18
N GLU A 152 17.31 -0.19 2.87
CA GLU A 152 17.63 -1.45 2.17
C GLU A 152 17.31 -2.69 3.01
N ALA A 153 17.46 -2.60 4.33
CA ALA A 153 17.12 -3.66 5.28
C ALA A 153 15.60 -3.83 5.42
N GLU A 154 14.83 -2.76 5.61
CA GLU A 154 13.36 -2.82 5.70
C GLU A 154 12.75 -3.39 4.42
N ARG A 155 13.25 -3.00 3.24
CA ARG A 155 12.79 -3.60 1.97
C ARG A 155 13.10 -5.08 1.88
N ALA A 156 14.24 -5.49 2.39
CA ALA A 156 14.63 -6.90 2.40
C ALA A 156 13.72 -7.69 3.35
N GLY A 157 13.51 -7.19 4.56
CA GLY A 157 12.57 -7.74 5.52
C GLY A 157 11.18 -7.94 4.91
N ALA A 158 10.60 -6.87 4.33
CA ALA A 158 9.22 -6.90 3.84
C ALA A 158 9.03 -8.00 2.77
N ARG A 159 10.06 -8.18 1.93
CA ARG A 159 10.07 -9.25 0.91
C ARG A 159 10.25 -10.64 1.50
N VAL A 160 11.09 -10.78 2.53
CA VAL A 160 11.25 -12.07 3.25
C VAL A 160 9.94 -12.45 3.93
N ALA A 161 9.30 -11.53 4.65
CA ALA A 161 8.01 -11.78 5.30
C ALA A 161 6.93 -12.16 4.27
N LEU A 162 6.85 -11.44 3.15
CA LEU A 162 5.92 -11.75 2.06
C LEU A 162 6.15 -13.13 1.44
N GLN A 163 7.40 -13.53 1.23
CA GLN A 163 7.70 -14.84 0.65
C GLN A 163 7.43 -15.97 1.66
N THR A 164 7.80 -15.76 2.93
CA THR A 164 7.52 -16.70 4.03
C THR A 164 6.02 -16.96 4.18
N LEU A 165 5.14 -15.97 3.94
CA LEU A 165 3.69 -16.16 3.99
C LEU A 165 3.16 -17.28 3.07
N LYS A 166 3.87 -17.62 1.99
CA LYS A 166 3.45 -18.68 1.06
C LYS A 166 3.65 -20.09 1.61
N GLU A 167 4.59 -20.23 2.52
CA GLU A 167 5.04 -21.51 3.10
C GLU A 167 4.67 -21.61 4.59
N ALA A 168 4.20 -20.52 5.19
CA ALA A 168 3.95 -20.41 6.62
C ALA A 168 2.66 -21.17 7.05
N PRO A 169 2.68 -21.88 8.19
CA PRO A 169 1.48 -22.46 8.77
C PRO A 169 0.50 -21.36 9.25
N ALA A 170 -0.78 -21.71 9.39
CA ALA A 170 -1.85 -20.78 9.76
C ALA A 170 -1.56 -19.95 11.01
N THR A 171 -0.91 -20.56 12.00
CA THR A 171 -0.50 -19.95 13.28
C THR A 171 0.59 -18.88 13.16
N LEU A 172 1.22 -18.74 12.00
CA LEU A 172 2.29 -17.77 11.74
C LEU A 172 1.85 -16.63 10.79
N LEU A 173 0.74 -16.83 10.06
CA LEU A 173 0.29 -15.91 9.02
C LEU A 173 -0.01 -14.49 9.52
N SER A 174 -0.63 -14.36 10.69
CA SER A 174 -0.96 -13.05 11.27
C SER A 174 0.30 -12.25 11.58
N LEU A 175 1.26 -12.88 12.28
CA LEU A 175 2.52 -12.26 12.66
C LEU A 175 3.31 -11.83 11.41
N MET A 176 3.43 -12.70 10.40
CA MET A 176 4.16 -12.37 9.17
C MET A 176 3.52 -11.25 8.36
N ARG A 177 2.18 -11.14 8.34
CA ARG A 177 1.50 -10.00 7.72
C ARG A 177 1.79 -8.70 8.47
N THR A 178 1.76 -8.73 9.80
CA THR A 178 2.09 -7.56 10.62
C THR A 178 3.50 -7.09 10.35
N ILE A 179 4.49 -8.00 10.39
CA ILE A 179 5.89 -7.66 10.09
C ILE A 179 6.03 -7.09 8.67
N GLN A 180 5.40 -7.72 7.68
CA GLN A 180 5.47 -7.24 6.30
C GLN A 180 4.88 -5.82 6.12
N HIS A 181 3.76 -5.53 6.78
CA HIS A 181 3.16 -4.19 6.76
C HIS A 181 4.02 -3.16 7.49
N ASP A 182 4.56 -3.52 8.66
CA ASP A 182 5.45 -2.64 9.43
C ASP A 182 6.70 -2.28 8.63
N GLU A 183 7.40 -3.27 8.08
CA GLU A 183 8.62 -3.03 7.29
C GLU A 183 8.32 -2.19 6.03
N ALA A 184 7.17 -2.39 5.38
CA ALA A 184 6.73 -1.54 4.27
C ALA A 184 6.44 -0.09 4.71
N ARG A 185 5.82 0.10 5.88
CA ARG A 185 5.60 1.42 6.49
C ARG A 185 6.92 2.10 6.82
N TRP A 186 7.88 1.38 7.38
CA TRP A 186 9.20 1.92 7.74
C TRP A 186 10.03 2.25 6.49
N CYS A 187 9.90 1.48 5.41
CA CYS A 187 10.46 1.87 4.11
C CYS A 187 9.97 3.26 3.67
N ALA A 188 8.66 3.53 3.77
CA ALA A 188 8.09 4.82 3.38
C ALA A 188 8.63 5.96 4.26
N LEU A 189 8.66 5.74 5.58
CA LEU A 189 9.22 6.69 6.55
C LEU A 189 10.69 7.02 6.23
N LEU A 190 11.52 6.01 5.98
CA LEU A 190 12.94 6.20 5.69
C LEU A 190 13.17 6.91 4.34
N VAL A 191 12.36 6.61 3.32
CA VAL A 191 12.40 7.34 2.04
C VAL A 191 12.14 8.83 2.26
N GLN A 192 11.10 9.18 3.03
CA GLN A 192 10.76 10.57 3.34
C GLN A 192 11.87 11.24 4.15
N ALA A 193 12.38 10.57 5.18
CA ALA A 193 13.49 11.06 6.00
C ALA A 193 14.74 11.39 5.17
N ILE A 194 15.13 10.49 4.26
CA ILE A 194 16.29 10.69 3.38
C ILE A 194 16.06 11.90 2.46
N GLN A 195 14.87 12.03 1.88
CA GLN A 195 14.52 13.17 1.02
C GLN A 195 14.50 14.50 1.78
N HIS A 196 13.95 14.52 3.00
CA HIS A 196 13.91 15.69 3.86
C HIS A 196 15.32 16.20 4.21
N LEU A 197 16.26 15.28 4.41
CA LEU A 197 17.67 15.61 4.63
C LEU A 197 18.44 15.99 3.35
N GLY A 198 17.77 16.04 2.18
CA GLY A 198 18.39 16.35 0.89
C GLY A 198 19.15 15.19 0.24
N GLY A 199 18.99 13.97 0.77
CA GLY A 199 19.59 12.76 0.25
C GLY A 199 18.74 12.09 -0.85
N LYS A 200 19.36 11.16 -1.59
CA LYS A 200 18.67 10.33 -2.57
C LYS A 200 18.36 8.95 -1.96
N PRO A 201 17.09 8.53 -1.85
CA PRO A 201 16.74 7.21 -1.38
C PRO A 201 17.28 6.12 -2.30
N SER A 202 17.93 5.11 -1.72
CA SER A 202 18.37 3.91 -2.40
C SER A 202 17.16 3.20 -3.01
N ARG A 203 17.38 2.49 -4.11
CA ARG A 203 16.39 1.60 -4.75
C ARG A 203 16.75 0.11 -4.58
N ARG A 204 17.85 -0.17 -3.88
CA ARG A 204 18.34 -1.53 -3.70
C ARG A 204 17.50 -2.26 -2.65
N THR A 205 17.49 -3.59 -2.77
CA THR A 205 17.14 -4.50 -1.67
C THR A 205 18.47 -5.05 -1.16
N GLY A 206 18.73 -4.95 0.15
CA GLY A 206 19.99 -5.40 0.72
C GLY A 206 20.25 -6.91 0.51
N SER A 207 21.50 -7.34 0.73
CA SER A 207 21.90 -8.76 0.61
C SER A 207 21.16 -9.70 1.58
N PHE A 208 20.51 -9.14 2.60
CA PHE A 208 19.70 -9.86 3.59
C PHE A 208 18.61 -10.73 2.94
N TYR A 209 17.91 -10.21 1.92
CA TYR A 209 16.84 -10.96 1.24
C TYR A 209 17.37 -12.25 0.61
N ALA A 210 18.45 -12.14 -0.18
CA ALA A 210 19.04 -13.32 -0.84
C ALA A 210 19.53 -14.36 0.18
N LYS A 211 20.13 -13.90 1.30
CA LYS A 211 20.58 -14.79 2.38
C LYS A 211 19.43 -15.49 3.08
N ALA A 212 18.35 -14.78 3.41
CA ALA A 212 17.17 -15.37 4.03
C ALA A 212 16.50 -16.41 3.13
N MET A 213 16.46 -16.16 1.82
CA MET A 213 15.83 -17.07 0.86
C MET A 213 16.68 -18.26 0.46
N ALA A 214 17.99 -18.22 0.75
CA ALA A 214 18.85 -19.40 0.67
C ALA A 214 18.62 -20.38 1.84
N ILE A 215 17.90 -19.99 2.89
CA ILE A 215 17.55 -20.86 4.02
C ILE A 215 16.22 -21.55 3.69
N GLU A 216 16.27 -22.83 3.34
CA GLU A 216 15.09 -23.63 3.01
C GLU A 216 14.21 -23.91 4.24
N ASP A 217 14.84 -24.23 5.38
CA ASP A 217 14.16 -24.52 6.63
C ASP A 217 13.46 -23.27 7.21
N LEU A 218 12.15 -23.36 7.40
CA LEU A 218 11.33 -22.24 7.86
C LEU A 218 11.71 -21.77 9.28
N PRO A 219 11.84 -22.65 10.31
CA PRO A 219 12.36 -22.25 11.62
C PRO A 219 13.70 -21.51 11.56
N ALA A 220 14.69 -22.04 10.83
CA ALA A 220 15.98 -21.39 10.66
C ALA A 220 15.85 -20.02 9.96
N ARG A 221 14.96 -19.90 8.97
CA ARG A 221 14.67 -18.63 8.29
C ARG A 221 14.04 -17.61 9.24
N LEU A 222 13.17 -18.03 10.16
CA LEU A 222 12.57 -17.15 11.17
C LEU A 222 13.61 -16.68 12.20
N VAL A 223 14.51 -17.57 12.62
CA VAL A 223 15.66 -17.20 13.46
C VAL A 223 16.50 -16.13 12.75
N PHE A 224 16.84 -16.37 11.48
CA PHE A 224 17.59 -15.40 10.66
C PHE A 224 16.85 -14.06 10.50
N LEU A 225 15.54 -14.09 10.26
CA LEU A 225 14.70 -12.90 10.21
C LEU A 225 14.78 -12.11 11.53
N ASN A 226 14.68 -12.80 12.67
CA ASN A 226 14.76 -12.18 14.00
C ASN A 226 16.16 -11.59 14.28
N HIS A 227 17.25 -12.19 13.79
CA HIS A 227 18.58 -11.58 13.82
C HIS A 227 18.64 -10.27 13.01
N GLY A 228 17.93 -10.21 11.88
CA GLY A 228 17.74 -9.00 11.09
C GLY A 228 17.07 -7.88 11.88
N GLN A 229 15.95 -8.17 12.55
CA GLN A 229 15.23 -7.20 13.40
C GLN A 229 16.16 -6.65 14.50
N ARG A 230 16.91 -7.52 15.19
CA ARG A 230 17.89 -7.10 16.21
C ARG A 230 19.03 -6.25 15.65
N TRP A 231 19.44 -6.48 14.40
CA TRP A 231 20.43 -5.62 13.74
C TRP A 231 19.86 -4.21 13.51
N VAL A 232 18.62 -4.10 13.04
CA VAL A 232 17.92 -2.81 12.87
C VAL A 232 17.85 -2.05 14.20
N LEU A 233 17.46 -2.72 15.28
CA LEU A 233 17.41 -2.11 16.62
C LEU A 233 18.75 -1.51 17.06
N ARG A 234 19.86 -2.23 16.84
CA ARG A 234 21.20 -1.70 17.16
C ARG A 234 21.52 -0.46 16.32
N ARG A 235 21.15 -0.46 15.04
CA ARG A 235 21.40 0.66 14.13
C ARG A 235 20.56 1.88 14.52
N LEU A 236 19.28 1.69 14.85
CA LEU A 236 18.39 2.74 15.34
C LEU A 236 18.89 3.35 16.66
N ARG A 237 19.31 2.52 17.62
CA ARG A 237 19.88 2.99 18.90
C ARG A 237 21.13 3.85 18.70
N ALA A 238 21.95 3.55 17.69
CA ALA A 238 23.15 4.32 17.39
C ALA A 238 22.85 5.70 16.77
N ILE A 239 21.82 5.81 15.93
CA ILE A 239 21.52 7.07 15.22
C ILE A 239 20.54 7.98 15.95
N LEU A 240 19.63 7.46 16.76
CA LEU A 240 18.60 8.25 17.44
C LEU A 240 19.14 9.46 18.24
N PRO A 241 20.28 9.36 18.95
CA PRO A 241 20.87 10.51 19.65
C PRO A 241 21.45 11.60 18.73
N GLN A 242 21.67 11.28 17.45
CA GLN A 242 22.28 12.17 16.44
C GLN A 242 21.24 12.89 15.58
N VAL A 243 19.95 12.61 15.82
CA VAL A 243 18.84 13.20 15.06
C VAL A 243 18.26 14.36 15.86
N ASP A 244 18.51 15.57 15.39
CA ASP A 244 18.02 16.81 16.02
C ASP A 244 16.57 17.14 15.63
N ASP A 245 16.11 16.66 14.47
CA ASP A 245 14.74 16.88 14.00
C ASP A 245 13.75 16.06 14.86
N PRO A 246 12.86 16.71 15.64
CA PRO A 246 11.93 16.01 16.52
C PRO A 246 10.97 15.06 15.80
N HIS A 247 10.54 15.40 14.58
CA HIS A 247 9.61 14.56 13.82
C HIS A 247 10.30 13.30 13.31
N LEU A 248 11.51 13.45 12.77
CA LEU A 248 12.32 12.31 12.36
C LEU A 248 12.69 11.43 13.55
N GLN A 249 13.04 12.05 14.69
CA GLN A 249 13.36 11.33 15.91
C GLN A 249 12.16 10.51 16.41
N ALA A 250 10.96 11.11 16.46
CA ALA A 250 9.73 10.41 16.85
C ALA A 250 9.42 9.25 15.90
N GLY A 251 9.55 9.45 14.59
CA GLY A 251 9.35 8.41 13.58
C GLY A 251 10.29 7.21 13.75
N LEU A 252 11.59 7.47 13.96
CA LEU A 252 12.59 6.42 14.20
C LEU A 252 12.41 5.73 15.57
N GLN A 253 11.89 6.43 16.59
CA GLN A 253 11.53 5.82 17.86
C GLN A 253 10.34 4.87 17.72
N ALA A 254 9.30 5.27 16.98
CA ALA A 254 8.15 4.40 16.70
C ALA A 254 8.57 3.13 15.94
N MET A 255 9.44 3.29 14.93
CA MET A 255 10.05 2.17 14.22
C MET A 255 10.82 1.24 15.17
N ARG A 256 11.62 1.79 16.09
CA ARG A 256 12.36 1.01 17.09
C ARG A 256 11.42 0.19 17.99
N THR A 257 10.36 0.80 18.51
CA THR A 257 9.40 0.11 19.38
C THR A 257 8.68 -1.01 18.66
N ALA A 258 8.29 -0.82 17.39
CA ALA A 258 7.68 -1.89 16.59
C ALA A 258 8.66 -3.06 16.35
N HIS A 259 9.93 -2.76 16.05
CA HIS A 259 10.97 -3.79 15.93
C HIS A 259 11.22 -4.54 17.26
N GLU A 260 11.12 -3.88 18.42
CA GLU A 260 11.22 -4.53 19.74
C GLU A 260 10.09 -5.56 19.94
N ASP A 261 8.84 -5.18 19.67
CA ASP A 261 7.67 -6.07 19.74
C ASP A 261 7.77 -7.24 18.73
N ASN A 262 8.24 -6.97 17.51
CA ASN A 262 8.45 -8.01 16.50
C ASN A 262 9.51 -9.03 16.93
N VAL A 263 10.60 -8.59 17.56
CA VAL A 263 11.65 -9.48 18.09
C VAL A 263 11.11 -10.42 19.17
N GLU A 264 10.32 -9.89 20.09
CA GLU A 264 9.72 -10.65 21.18
C GLU A 264 8.73 -11.69 20.65
N ARG A 265 7.83 -11.29 19.75
CA ARG A 265 6.84 -12.20 19.14
C ARG A 265 7.48 -13.29 18.30
N LEU A 266 8.50 -12.96 17.52
CA LEU A 266 9.25 -13.95 16.75
C LEU A 266 9.98 -14.93 17.67
N ALA A 267 10.62 -14.45 18.74
CA ALA A 267 11.30 -15.32 19.71
C ALA A 267 10.32 -16.32 20.35
N ALA A 268 9.18 -15.83 20.86
CA ALA A 268 8.14 -16.69 21.42
C ALA A 268 7.64 -17.74 20.42
N ARG A 269 7.51 -17.36 19.14
CA ARG A 269 7.03 -18.27 18.10
C ARG A 269 8.05 -19.32 17.68
N ILE A 270 9.34 -18.97 17.67
CA ILE A 270 10.46 -19.88 17.44
C ILE A 270 10.55 -20.88 18.60
N ASP A 271 10.47 -20.42 19.84
CA ASP A 271 10.56 -21.27 21.03
C ASP A 271 9.39 -22.27 21.08
N ALA A 272 8.17 -21.81 20.80
CA ALA A 272 6.98 -22.68 20.73
C ALA A 272 7.11 -23.78 19.66
N GLN A 273 7.84 -23.52 18.57
CA GLN A 273 8.01 -24.49 17.48
C GLN A 273 9.13 -25.50 17.74
N ASN A 274 10.03 -25.23 18.69
CA ASN A 274 11.08 -26.16 19.13
C ASN A 274 10.62 -27.08 20.27
N ALA A 275 9.45 -26.79 20.87
CA ALA A 275 8.87 -27.56 21.97
C ALA A 275 7.88 -28.65 21.49
N ASP A 276 7.43 -28.56 20.23
CA ASP A 276 6.60 -29.55 19.52
C ASP A 276 7.47 -30.50 18.68
#